data_AF-A0A968BMZ7-F1
#
_entry.id   AF-A0A968BMZ7-F1
#
_cell.length_a   1.000
_cell.length_b   1.000
_cell.length_c   1.000
_cell.angle_alpha   90.00
_cell.angle_beta   90.00
_cell.angle_gamma   90.00
#
_symmetry.space_group_name_H-M   'P 1'
#
loop_
_entity.id
_entity.type
_entity.pdbx_description
1 polymer ?
#
loop_
_entity_poly.entity_id
_entity_poly.type
_entity_poly.pdbx_seq_one_letter_code
_entity_poly.pdbx_strand_id
1 'polypeptide(L)' 'KLTRGIRPDCVAIDHGFGHWSSGFSVAQGVGANDGDLIPTMTIEEQLKFNTPDMAAYMEDVALKVYKA' A
#
# COMPACT_ATOMS: atom_id res chain seq x y z
N LYS A 1 10.47 -6.20 9.59
CA LYS A 1 11.75 -6.97 9.71
C LYS A 1 12.87 -6.12 9.12
N LEU A 2 14.04 -6.02 9.78
CA LEU A 2 15.19 -5.33 9.20
C LEU A 2 15.96 -6.29 8.26
N THR A 3 16.35 -5.81 7.08
CA THR A 3 17.09 -6.58 6.08
C THR A 3 18.01 -5.66 5.28
N ARG A 4 19.08 -6.22 4.70
CA ARG A 4 19.98 -5.52 3.76
C ARG A 4 19.55 -5.64 2.29
N GLY A 5 18.51 -6.42 2.02
CA GLY A 5 18.02 -6.68 0.66
C GLY A 5 17.10 -5.59 0.09
N ILE A 6 16.83 -4.52 0.85
CA ILE A 6 15.94 -3.42 0.45
C ILE A 6 16.74 -2.11 0.50
N ARG A 7 16.44 -1.19 -0.41
CA ARG A 7 17.06 0.16 -0.44
C ARG A 7 16.85 0.85 0.92
N PRO A 8 17.85 1.54 1.50
CA PRO A 8 17.78 2.02 2.90
C PRO A 8 16.62 2.97 3.24
N ASP A 9 16.06 3.65 2.24
CA ASP A 9 14.93 4.59 2.32
C ASP A 9 13.60 3.96 1.88
N CYS A 10 13.58 2.67 1.57
CA CYS A 10 12.38 1.95 1.16
C CYS A 10 11.90 0.99 2.25
N VAL A 11 10.58 0.77 2.25
CA VAL A 11 9.94 -0.32 2.98
C VAL A 11 9.30 -1.23 1.93
N ALA A 12 9.45 -2.54 2.13
CA ALA A 12 8.74 -3.54 1.34
C ALA A 12 7.77 -4.30 2.26
N ILE A 13 6.54 -4.46 1.79
CA ILE A 13 5.47 -5.20 2.45
C ILE A 13 4.85 -6.18 1.46
N ASP A 14 4.45 -7.34 1.95
CA ASP A 14 3.78 -8.34 1.13
C ASP A 14 2.32 -7.92 0.92
N HIS A 15 1.86 -7.97 -0.34
CA HIS A 15 0.46 -7.75 -0.68
C HIS A 15 -0.41 -8.96 -0.29
N GLY A 16 -1.69 -8.72 0.02
CA GLY A 16 -2.68 -9.77 0.26
C GLY A 16 -3.03 -10.04 1.74
N PHE A 17 -2.75 -9.09 2.63
CA PHE A 17 -3.12 -9.15 4.05
C PHE A 17 -4.21 -8.12 4.41
N GLY A 18 -4.66 -8.11 5.66
CA GLY A 18 -5.62 -7.12 6.17
C GLY A 18 -7.06 -7.34 5.71
N HIS A 19 -7.45 -8.59 5.45
CA HIS A 19 -8.82 -8.89 5.04
C HIS A 19 -9.84 -8.47 6.11
N TRP A 20 -10.85 -7.71 5.70
CA TRP A 20 -11.95 -7.26 6.57
C TRP A 20 -13.20 -8.15 6.48
N SER A 21 -13.31 -8.96 5.42
CA SER A 21 -14.48 -9.83 5.16
C SER A 21 -14.67 -10.88 6.25
N SER A 22 -15.87 -10.93 6.82
CA SER A 22 -16.26 -11.92 7.83
C SER A 22 -16.37 -13.35 7.28
N GLY A 23 -16.46 -13.51 5.96
CA GLY A 23 -16.46 -14.82 5.30
C GLY A 23 -15.09 -15.50 5.29
N PHE A 24 -14.01 -14.77 5.59
CA PHE A 24 -12.65 -15.30 5.61
C PHE A 24 -12.19 -15.61 7.04
N SER A 25 -12.79 -16.64 7.63
CA SER A 25 -12.59 -17.03 9.03
C SER A 25 -11.12 -17.23 9.47
N VAL A 26 -10.21 -17.53 8.54
CA VAL A 26 -8.76 -17.69 8.82
C VAL A 26 -7.97 -16.41 8.56
N ALA A 27 -8.34 -15.64 7.53
CA ALA A 27 -7.55 -14.50 7.07
C ALA A 27 -8.05 -13.15 7.60
N GLN A 28 -9.28 -13.11 8.15
CA GLN A 28 -9.88 -11.89 8.66
C GLN A 28 -9.00 -11.29 9.78
N GLY A 29 -8.64 -10.03 9.63
CA GLY A 29 -7.82 -9.29 10.61
C GLY A 29 -6.36 -9.75 10.71
N VAL A 30 -5.88 -10.61 9.82
CA VAL A 30 -4.48 -11.04 9.80
C VAL A 30 -3.64 -10.04 9.01
N GLY A 31 -2.63 -9.47 9.65
CA GLY A 31 -1.75 -8.47 9.05
C GLY A 31 -2.43 -7.12 8.85
N ALA A 32 -1.95 -6.34 7.88
CA ALA A 32 -2.51 -5.04 7.49
C ALA A 32 -2.65 -4.97 5.98
N ASN A 33 -3.57 -4.14 5.49
CA ASN A 33 -3.82 -3.94 4.08
C ASN A 33 -2.93 -2.79 3.57
N ASP A 34 -2.07 -3.08 2.59
CA ASP A 34 -1.23 -2.09 1.92
C ASP A 34 -2.06 -1.09 1.08
N GLY A 35 -3.22 -1.52 0.59
CA GLY A 35 -4.20 -0.67 -0.07
C GLY A 35 -4.69 0.50 0.78
N ASP A 36 -4.69 0.38 2.10
CA ASP A 36 -5.09 1.45 3.01
C ASP A 36 -4.05 2.59 3.06
N LEU A 37 -2.85 2.36 2.55
CA LEU A 37 -1.75 3.34 2.51
C LEU A 37 -1.72 4.12 1.20
N ILE A 38 -2.39 3.64 0.15
CA ILE A 38 -2.35 4.23 -1.18
C ILE A 38 -3.36 5.39 -1.27
N PRO A 39 -2.93 6.61 -1.64
CA PRO A 39 -3.85 7.73 -1.73
C PRO A 39 -4.86 7.51 -2.87
N THR A 40 -6.13 7.77 -2.57
CA THR A 40 -7.14 7.94 -3.62
C THR A 40 -6.89 9.27 -4.32
N MET A 41 -6.92 9.26 -5.65
CA MET A 41 -6.73 10.45 -6.47
C MET A 41 -7.93 10.70 -7.38
N THR A 42 -8.31 11.96 -7.53
CA THR A 42 -9.32 12.35 -8.53
C THR A 42 -8.75 12.25 -9.94
N ILE A 43 -9.63 12.27 -10.95
CA ILE A 43 -9.24 12.29 -12.36
C ILE A 43 -8.34 13.51 -12.64
N GLU A 44 -8.70 14.68 -12.13
CA GLU A 44 -7.94 15.92 -12.33
C GLU A 44 -6.55 15.85 -11.72
N GLU A 45 -6.39 15.16 -10.58
CA GLU A 45 -5.08 14.95 -9.96
C GLU A 45 -4.22 14.02 -10.81
N GLN A 46 -4.79 12.91 -11.29
CA GLN A 46 -4.06 11.95 -12.13
C GLN A 46 -3.67 12.52 -13.49
N LEU A 47 -4.50 13.39 -14.08
CA LEU A 47 -4.17 14.11 -15.32
C LEU A 47 -2.94 15.01 -15.16
N LYS A 48 -2.65 15.55 -13.96
CA LYS A 48 -1.43 16.35 -13.71
C LYS A 48 -0.15 15.52 -13.83
N PHE A 49 -0.23 14.20 -13.66
CA PHE A 49 0.89 13.28 -13.76
C PHE A 49 1.03 12.65 -15.15
N ASN A 50 0.18 13.03 -16.12
CA ASN A 50 0.13 12.45 -17.46
C ASN A 50 -0.10 10.92 -17.46
N THR A 51 -1.02 10.47 -16.60
CA THR A 51 -1.37 9.06 -16.43
C THR A 51 -2.74 8.79 -17.06
N PRO A 52 -2.82 8.57 -18.40
CA PRO A 52 -4.11 8.48 -19.12
C PRO A 52 -4.90 7.20 -18.82
N ASP A 53 -4.22 6.17 -18.32
CA ASP A 53 -4.78 4.90 -17.89
C ASP A 53 -5.29 4.92 -16.44
N MET A 54 -5.04 6.02 -15.72
CA MET A 54 -5.47 6.24 -14.34
C MET A 54 -5.00 5.13 -13.38
N ALA A 55 -3.73 4.72 -13.51
CA ALA A 55 -3.12 3.67 -12.71
C ALA A 55 -3.04 4.02 -11.22
N ALA A 56 -3.07 2.99 -10.37
CA ALA A 56 -2.83 3.14 -8.93
C ALA A 56 -1.32 3.30 -8.65
N TYR A 57 -0.95 4.31 -7.84
CA TYR A 57 0.44 4.58 -7.45
C TYR A 57 0.89 3.69 -6.29
N MET A 58 0.93 2.37 -6.50
CA MET A 58 1.20 1.41 -5.41
C MET A 58 2.64 1.46 -4.87
N GLU A 59 3.61 1.87 -5.69
CA GLU A 59 5.04 1.86 -5.33
C GLU A 59 5.61 3.25 -4.98
N ASP A 60 4.90 4.33 -5.31
CA ASP A 60 5.35 5.71 -5.15
C ASP A 60 4.69 6.42 -3.96
N VAL A 61 4.63 5.75 -2.81
CA VAL A 61 4.00 6.29 -1.59
C VAL A 61 5.04 6.58 -0.51
N ALA A 62 5.11 7.84 -0.10
CA ALA A 62 5.95 8.25 1.03
C ALA A 62 5.25 7.93 2.36
N LEU A 63 5.87 7.08 3.18
CA LEU A 63 5.32 6.63 4.46
C LEU A 63 6.22 7.02 5.63
N LYS A 64 5.64 7.01 6.84
CA LYS A 64 6.38 7.14 8.10
C LYS A 64 6.17 5.87 8.93
N VAL A 65 7.28 5.27 9.37
CA VAL A 65 7.25 4.10 10.26
C VAL A 65 7.42 4.56 11.71
N TYR A 66 6.55 4.09 12.59
CA TYR A 66 6.64 4.29 14.02
C TYR A 66 6.36 2.96 14.74
N LYS A 67 6.78 2.88 16.01
CA LYS A 67 6.48 1.72 16.84
C LYS A 67 4.97 1.72 17.15
N ALA A 68 4.30 0.61 16.86
CA ALA A 68 2.89 0.40 17.22
C ALA A 68 2.67 0.41 18.74
#